data_AF-A0A3S0UY75-F1
#
_entry.id   AF-A0A3S0UY75-F1
#
_cell.length_a   1.000
_cell.length_b   1.000
_cell.length_c   1.000
_cell.angle_alpha   90.00
_cell.angle_beta   90.00
_cell.angle_gamma   90.00
#
_symmetry.space_group_name_H-M   'P 1'
#
loop_
_entity.id
_entity.type
_entity.pdbx_description
1 polymer ?
#
loop_
_entity_poly.entity_id
_entity_poly.type
_entity_poly.pdbx_seq_one_letter_code
_entity_poly.pdbx_strand_id
1 'polypeptide(L)'
;MIHSFPPFINSETEILILGTMPGIASLEKQEYYAHQRNHFWKIMYTLLNNLPIDQIFGEKIKLLQENKIGLWDVLENCERKGSLDIHVKNQKENDFETLFKEFPGINKIIFNGKESHKYFMKKFGQIKGITYHVMPSTSPANTMSFENKLEIWSTCFE
;
A
#
# COMPACT_ATOMS: atom_id res chain seq x y z
N MET A 1 15.65 -14.28 -2.85
CA MET A 1 14.38 -13.98 -2.16
C MET A 1 14.30 -12.48 -1.98
N ILE A 2 13.13 -11.88 -2.20
CA ILE A 2 12.87 -10.46 -2.04
C ILE A 2 12.16 -10.27 -0.70
N HIS A 3 12.47 -9.18 0.00
CA HIS A 3 11.82 -8.80 1.26
C HIS A 3 11.11 -7.46 1.10
N SER A 4 9.96 -7.34 1.75
CA SER A 4 9.24 -6.08 1.90
C SER A 4 9.96 -5.14 2.86
N PHE A 5 9.58 -3.86 2.83
CA PHE A 5 9.99 -2.89 3.82
C PHE A 5 9.23 -3.10 5.15
N PRO A 6 9.75 -2.56 6.27
CA PRO A 6 8.98 -2.36 7.48
C PRO A 6 7.71 -1.51 7.23
N PRO A 7 6.69 -1.60 8.10
CA PRO A 7 5.52 -0.75 7.99
C PRO A 7 5.88 0.70 8.33
N PHE A 8 5.40 1.65 7.53
CA PHE A 8 5.41 3.07 7.88
C PHE A 8 4.10 3.39 8.59
N ILE A 9 4.11 3.24 9.92
CA ILE A 9 2.95 3.43 10.81
C ILE A 9 3.39 4.09 12.12
N ASN A 10 2.44 4.65 12.84
CA ASN A 10 2.61 5.20 14.19
C ASN A 10 1.34 4.96 15.02
N SER A 11 1.33 5.37 16.29
CA SER A 11 0.20 5.18 17.20
C SER A 11 -1.09 5.91 16.78
N GLU A 12 -1.00 6.87 15.87
CA GLU A 12 -2.15 7.64 15.35
C GLU A 12 -2.69 7.07 14.03
N THR A 13 -2.09 5.99 13.51
CA THR A 13 -2.51 5.40 12.24
C THR A 13 -3.90 4.77 12.36
N GLU A 14 -4.83 5.22 11.52
CA GLU A 14 -6.21 4.72 11.45
C GLU A 14 -6.48 3.98 10.13
N ILE A 15 -5.81 4.40 9.05
CA ILE A 15 -5.94 3.84 7.71
C ILE A 15 -4.63 3.15 7.33
N LEU A 16 -4.66 1.88 6.95
CA LEU A 16 -3.49 1.15 6.45
C LEU A 16 -3.67 0.83 4.97
N ILE A 17 -2.79 1.37 4.12
CA ILE A 17 -2.75 1.04 2.69
C ILE A 17 -1.78 -0.11 2.46
N LEU A 18 -2.27 -1.17 1.79
CA LEU A 18 -1.53 -2.41 1.57
C LEU A 18 -1.28 -2.70 0.09
N GLY A 19 0.00 -2.67 -0.29
CA GLY A 19 0.49 -3.24 -1.54
C GLY A 19 0.66 -4.76 -1.46
N THR A 20 0.98 -5.40 -2.58
CA THR A 20 1.29 -6.84 -2.59
C THR A 20 2.74 -7.07 -2.14
N MET A 21 3.69 -6.40 -2.81
CA MET A 21 5.13 -6.53 -2.61
C MET A 21 5.84 -5.40 -3.39
N PRO A 22 6.91 -4.76 -2.87
CA PRO A 22 7.53 -3.62 -3.54
C PRO A 22 8.09 -4.01 -4.91
N GLY A 23 7.86 -3.19 -5.94
CA GLY A 23 8.43 -3.40 -7.28
C GLY A 23 9.95 -3.22 -7.34
N ILE A 24 10.58 -3.56 -8.48
CA ILE A 24 12.05 -3.43 -8.65
C ILE A 24 12.54 -2.02 -8.31
N ALA A 25 11.95 -0.99 -8.94
CA ALA A 25 12.35 0.40 -8.69
C ALA A 25 12.18 0.83 -7.23
N SER A 26 11.17 0.26 -6.54
CA SER A 26 10.97 0.50 -5.10
C SER A 26 12.08 -0.12 -4.28
N LEU A 27 12.41 -1.39 -4.54
CA LEU A 27 13.48 -2.12 -3.86
C LEU A 27 14.85 -1.47 -4.08
N GLU A 28 15.13 -1.01 -5.31
CA GLU A 28 16.40 -0.33 -5.63
C GLU A 28 16.54 1.00 -4.88
N LYS A 29 15.44 1.76 -4.75
CA LYS A 29 15.44 3.06 -4.06
C LYS A 29 15.18 2.98 -2.56
N GLN A 30 14.75 1.82 -2.05
CA GLN A 30 14.22 1.68 -0.70
C GLN A 30 13.04 2.63 -0.41
N GLU A 31 12.17 2.81 -1.42
CA GLU A 31 11.01 3.71 -1.36
C GLU A 31 9.75 3.02 -1.86
N TYR A 32 8.62 3.21 -1.17
CA TYR A 32 7.33 2.76 -1.67
C TYR A 32 6.94 3.49 -2.97
N TYR A 33 6.41 2.71 -3.93
CA TYR A 33 5.87 3.20 -5.20
C TYR A 33 6.83 4.11 -6.01
N ALA A 34 8.13 3.81 -5.99
CA ALA A 34 9.18 4.69 -6.52
C ALA A 34 9.30 4.74 -8.05
N HIS A 35 8.59 3.85 -8.75
CA HIS A 35 8.56 3.84 -10.21
C HIS A 35 7.84 5.08 -10.76
N GLN A 36 8.47 5.82 -11.67
CA GLN A 36 7.99 7.14 -12.15
C GLN A 36 6.57 7.16 -12.72
N ARG A 37 6.11 6.04 -13.31
CA ARG A 37 4.74 5.87 -13.84
C ARG A 37 3.74 5.32 -12.82
N ASN A 38 4.13 5.14 -11.56
CA ASN A 38 3.21 4.70 -10.52
C ASN A 38 2.37 5.90 -10.07
N HIS A 39 1.04 5.76 -10.07
CA HIS A 39 0.13 6.85 -9.75
C HIS A 39 -0.06 7.08 -8.25
N PHE A 40 0.50 6.23 -7.38
CA PHE A 40 0.22 6.28 -5.94
C PHE A 40 0.44 7.65 -5.33
N TRP A 41 1.66 8.20 -5.46
CA TRP A 41 1.98 9.50 -4.88
C TRP A 41 1.18 10.64 -5.49
N LYS A 42 0.89 10.58 -6.80
CA LYS A 42 0.03 11.55 -7.46
C LYS A 42 -1.39 11.50 -6.90
N ILE A 43 -1.94 10.30 -6.68
CA ILE A 43 -3.26 10.12 -6.07
C ILE A 43 -3.27 10.69 -4.65
N MET A 44 -2.34 10.27 -3.79
CA MET A 44 -2.32 10.72 -2.39
C MET A 44 -2.17 12.23 -2.27
N TYR A 45 -1.25 12.85 -3.01
CA TYR A 45 -1.06 14.30 -2.97
C TYR A 45 -2.26 15.08 -3.53
N THR A 46 -2.96 14.53 -4.53
CA THR A 46 -4.21 15.15 -5.03
C THR A 46 -5.33 15.04 -4.00
N LEU A 47 -5.57 13.87 -3.42
CA LEU A 47 -6.63 13.67 -2.43
C LEU A 47 -6.42 14.47 -1.15
N LEU A 48 -5.17 14.62 -0.73
CA LEU A 48 -4.78 15.37 0.47
C LEU A 48 -4.53 16.86 0.20
N ASN A 49 -4.86 17.37 -1.01
CA ASN A 49 -4.68 18.76 -1.42
C ASN A 49 -3.27 19.34 -1.18
N ASN A 50 -2.22 18.52 -1.37
CA ASN A 50 -0.84 18.88 -1.03
C ASN A 50 0.10 18.97 -2.25
N LEU A 51 -0.43 19.19 -3.45
CA LEU A 51 0.41 19.34 -4.66
C LEU A 51 1.31 20.60 -4.56
N PRO A 52 2.56 20.55 -5.07
CA PRO A 52 3.19 19.48 -5.87
C PRO A 52 3.75 18.31 -5.05
N ILE A 53 4.03 17.17 -5.71
CA ILE A 53 4.60 15.98 -5.07
C ILE A 53 6.05 16.24 -4.65
N ASP A 54 6.35 16.03 -3.37
CA ASP A 54 7.72 16.14 -2.85
C ASP A 54 8.66 15.15 -3.53
N GLN A 55 9.93 15.53 -3.62
CA GLN A 55 10.97 14.63 -4.15
C GLN A 55 11.61 13.77 -3.05
N ILE A 56 11.52 14.23 -1.79
CA ILE A 56 12.10 13.54 -0.63
C ILE A 56 11.07 12.53 -0.11
N PHE A 57 11.45 11.24 -0.06
CA PHE A 57 10.56 10.18 0.40
C PHE A 57 10.10 10.37 1.85
N GLY A 58 10.96 10.91 2.72
CA GLY A 58 10.59 11.24 4.10
C GLY A 58 9.40 12.20 4.20
N GLU A 59 9.37 13.25 3.37
CA GLU A 59 8.25 14.20 3.35
C GLU A 59 6.96 13.56 2.83
N LYS A 60 7.06 12.64 1.86
CA LYS A 60 5.91 11.87 1.38
C LYS A 60 5.32 10.99 2.50
N ILE A 61 6.16 10.33 3.29
CA ILE A 61 5.72 9.52 4.43
C ILE A 61 5.11 10.41 5.51
N LYS A 62 5.72 11.56 5.79
CA LYS A 62 5.22 12.53 6.78
C LYS A 62 3.82 13.02 6.41
N LEU A 63 3.58 13.38 5.15
CA LEU A 63 2.24 13.76 4.67
C LEU A 63 1.20 12.67 4.97
N LEU A 64 1.53 11.39 4.74
CA LEU A 64 0.62 10.29 5.06
C LEU A 64 0.36 10.18 6.57
N GLN A 65 1.41 10.28 7.38
CA GLN A 65 1.30 10.21 8.84
C GLN A 65 0.47 11.36 9.43
N GLU A 66 0.63 12.59 8.92
CA GLU A 66 -0.19 13.75 9.30
C GLU A 66 -1.68 13.55 9.00
N ASN A 67 -1.99 12.65 8.06
CA ASN A 67 -3.35 12.27 7.69
C ASN A 67 -3.74 10.88 8.23
N LYS A 68 -3.00 10.36 9.22
CA LYS A 68 -3.25 9.06 9.89
C LYS A 68 -3.23 7.85 8.96
N ILE A 69 -2.49 7.96 7.86
CA ILE A 69 -2.35 6.93 6.84
C ILE A 69 -1.00 6.24 6.99
N GLY A 70 -1.06 4.92 7.13
CA GLY A 70 0.08 4.02 7.12
C GLY A 70 0.29 3.33 5.78
N LEU A 71 1.53 2.88 5.53
CA LEU A 71 1.88 2.07 4.36
C LEU A 71 2.55 0.77 4.76
N TRP A 72 2.13 -0.33 4.12
CA TRP A 72 2.88 -1.58 4.17
C TRP A 72 2.56 -2.45 2.94
N ASP A 73 3.11 -3.67 2.92
CA ASP A 73 2.74 -4.71 1.97
C ASP A 73 2.17 -5.93 2.71
N VAL A 74 1.39 -6.73 1.98
CA VAL A 74 0.85 -7.98 2.53
C VAL A 74 1.92 -9.06 2.65
N LEU A 75 2.86 -9.13 1.70
CA LEU A 75 3.90 -10.15 1.70
C LEU A 75 5.15 -9.62 2.41
N GLU A 76 5.65 -10.38 3.40
CA GLU A 76 6.93 -10.15 4.05
C GLU A 76 8.08 -10.48 3.09
N ASN A 77 7.97 -11.62 2.41
CA ASN A 77 8.97 -12.08 1.46
C ASN A 77 8.36 -12.99 0.40
N CYS A 78 9.03 -13.06 -0.76
CA CYS A 78 8.68 -13.97 -1.83
C CYS A 78 9.83 -14.20 -2.82
N GLU A 79 9.65 -15.16 -3.71
CA GLU A 79 10.40 -15.27 -4.96
C GLU A 79 9.57 -14.64 -6.08
N ARG A 80 10.13 -13.65 -6.79
CA ARG A 80 9.46 -13.03 -7.93
C ARG A 80 10.48 -12.65 -9.00
N LYS A 81 10.20 -13.06 -10.25
CA LYS A 81 10.93 -12.55 -11.42
C LYS A 81 10.22 -11.31 -11.93
N GLY A 82 10.94 -10.19 -12.04
CA GLY A 82 10.34 -8.92 -12.43
C GLY A 82 9.50 -8.29 -11.31
N SER A 83 8.57 -7.41 -11.70
CA SER A 83 7.69 -6.68 -10.76
C SER A 83 6.23 -7.12 -10.79
N LEU A 84 5.86 -8.11 -11.61
CA LEU A 84 4.47 -8.52 -11.77
C LEU A 84 4.08 -9.58 -10.74
N ASP A 85 2.94 -9.38 -10.07
CA ASP A 85 2.44 -10.28 -9.03
C ASP A 85 2.15 -11.70 -9.53
N ILE A 86 1.86 -11.87 -10.83
CA ILE A 86 1.67 -13.20 -11.46
C ILE A 86 2.91 -14.11 -11.36
N HIS A 87 4.08 -13.55 -11.05
CA HIS A 87 5.34 -14.28 -10.92
C HIS A 87 5.74 -14.55 -9.47
N VAL A 88 4.91 -14.19 -8.50
CA VAL A 88 5.14 -14.45 -7.08
C VAL A 88 5.02 -15.95 -6.79
N LYS A 89 6.01 -16.49 -6.08
CA LYS A 89 6.08 -17.86 -5.57
C LYS A 89 6.71 -17.87 -4.18
N ASN A 90 6.53 -18.97 -3.46
CA ASN A 90 7.14 -19.22 -2.15
C ASN A 90 6.98 -18.02 -1.21
N GLN A 91 5.78 -17.43 -1.21
CA GLN A 91 5.50 -16.21 -0.47
C GLN A 91 5.17 -16.47 1.00
N LYS A 92 5.50 -15.51 1.84
CA LYS A 92 5.11 -15.43 3.25
C LYS A 92 4.46 -14.08 3.51
N GLU A 93 3.31 -14.06 4.16
CA GLU A 93 2.64 -12.83 4.58
C GLU A 93 3.30 -12.20 5.81
N ASN A 94 3.22 -10.88 5.91
CA ASN A 94 3.62 -10.12 7.10
C ASN A 94 2.76 -10.48 8.32
N ASP A 95 3.28 -10.26 9.53
CA ASP A 95 2.57 -10.54 10.78
C ASP A 95 1.57 -9.43 11.13
N PHE A 96 0.37 -9.53 10.56
CA PHE A 96 -0.73 -8.61 10.85
C PHE A 96 -1.36 -8.84 12.22
N GLU A 97 -1.23 -10.02 12.83
CA GLU A 97 -1.79 -10.28 14.16
C GLU A 97 -1.07 -9.47 15.23
N THR A 98 0.26 -9.41 15.16
CA THR A 98 1.06 -8.54 16.04
C THR A 98 0.81 -7.08 15.72
N LEU A 99 0.74 -6.72 14.44
CA LEU A 99 0.46 -5.35 14.00
C LEU A 99 -0.80 -4.76 14.64
N PHE A 100 -1.94 -5.47 14.59
CA PHE A 100 -3.20 -4.96 15.12
C PHE A 100 -3.26 -4.93 16.65
N LYS A 101 -2.41 -5.72 17.33
CA LYS A 101 -2.27 -5.63 18.79
C LYS A 101 -1.48 -4.39 19.19
N GLU A 102 -0.43 -4.05 18.44
CA GLU A 102 0.41 -2.89 18.70
C GLU A 102 -0.25 -1.57 18.26
N PHE A 103 -1.02 -1.61 17.16
CA PHE A 103 -1.67 -0.45 16.56
C PHE A 103 -3.19 -0.65 16.48
N PRO A 104 -3.90 -0.66 17.62
CA PRO A 104 -5.35 -0.92 17.66
C PRO A 104 -6.20 0.20 17.05
N GLY A 105 -5.60 1.36 16.75
CA GLY A 105 -6.26 2.48 16.07
C GLY A 105 -6.60 2.18 14.60
N ILE A 106 -5.91 1.21 13.99
CA ILE A 106 -6.14 0.82 12.60
C ILE A 106 -7.53 0.20 12.50
N ASN A 107 -8.41 0.86 11.77
CA ASN A 107 -9.81 0.47 11.59
C ASN A 107 -10.23 0.42 10.12
N LYS A 108 -9.35 0.85 9.20
CA LYS A 108 -9.59 0.83 7.75
C LYS A 108 -8.36 0.27 7.03
N ILE A 109 -8.58 -0.68 6.12
CA ILE A 109 -7.54 -1.22 5.24
C ILE A 109 -7.92 -0.96 3.78
N ILE A 110 -6.99 -0.37 3.04
CA ILE A 110 -7.14 -0.06 1.62
C ILE A 110 -6.12 -0.89 0.84
N PHE A 111 -6.59 -1.88 0.09
CA PHE A 111 -5.75 -2.72 -0.75
C PHE A 111 -5.46 -2.04 -2.08
N ASN A 112 -4.18 -1.83 -2.37
CA ASN A 112 -3.70 -1.33 -3.66
C ASN A 112 -3.59 -2.48 -4.68
N GLY A 113 -4.74 -2.91 -5.20
CA GLY A 113 -4.86 -4.02 -6.15
C GLY A 113 -5.53 -5.26 -5.57
N LYS A 114 -6.00 -6.13 -6.48
CA LYS A 114 -6.74 -7.35 -6.10
C LYS A 114 -5.86 -8.43 -5.47
N GLU A 115 -4.58 -8.51 -5.84
CA GLU A 115 -3.68 -9.55 -5.33
C GLU A 115 -3.33 -9.31 -3.86
N SER A 116 -3.07 -8.08 -3.42
CA SER A 116 -2.85 -7.80 -1.99
C SER A 116 -4.06 -8.20 -1.14
N HIS A 117 -5.26 -7.82 -1.56
CA HIS A 117 -6.51 -8.26 -0.92
C HIS A 117 -6.63 -9.79 -0.86
N LYS A 118 -6.36 -10.49 -1.97
CA LYS A 118 -6.45 -11.94 -2.06
C LYS A 118 -5.48 -12.66 -1.10
N TYR A 119 -4.22 -12.24 -1.05
CA TYR A 119 -3.24 -12.83 -0.13
C TYR A 119 -3.66 -12.60 1.33
N PHE A 120 -4.05 -11.37 1.67
CA PHE A 120 -4.48 -11.03 3.03
C PHE A 120 -5.69 -11.86 3.45
N MET A 121 -6.75 -11.86 2.63
CA MET A 121 -8.00 -12.56 2.94
C MET A 121 -7.82 -14.07 3.04
N LYS A 122 -6.94 -14.65 2.22
CA LYS A 122 -6.63 -16.08 2.28
C LYS A 122 -5.99 -16.47 3.62
N LYS A 123 -5.15 -15.61 4.18
CA LYS A 123 -4.39 -15.89 5.41
C LYS A 123 -5.15 -15.50 6.68
N PHE A 124 -5.74 -14.31 6.71
CA PHE A 124 -6.29 -13.70 7.92
C PHE A 124 -7.83 -13.65 7.95
N GLY A 125 -8.48 -13.78 6.79
CA GLY A 125 -9.92 -13.60 6.69
C GLY A 125 -10.36 -12.17 7.06
N GLN A 126 -11.61 -12.04 7.49
CA GLN A 126 -12.16 -10.77 7.98
C GLN A 126 -11.79 -10.58 9.46
N ILE A 127 -11.31 -9.39 9.79
CA ILE A 127 -10.96 -8.99 11.15
C ILE A 127 -12.04 -8.05 11.66
N LYS A 128 -12.57 -8.32 12.84
CA LYS A 128 -13.65 -7.53 13.43
C LYS A 128 -13.19 -6.09 13.67
N GLY A 129 -14.02 -5.13 13.28
CA GLY A 129 -13.73 -3.70 13.46
C GLY A 129 -12.90 -3.08 12.35
N ILE A 130 -12.50 -3.85 11.33
CA ILE A 130 -11.80 -3.35 10.15
C ILE A 130 -12.79 -3.18 8.98
N THR A 131 -12.76 -2.00 8.36
CA THR A 131 -13.41 -1.74 7.07
C THR A 131 -12.41 -1.96 5.93
N TYR A 132 -12.83 -2.65 4.87
CA TYR A 132 -11.96 -3.03 3.77
C TYR A 132 -12.36 -2.37 2.45
N HIS A 133 -11.38 -1.81 1.75
CA HIS A 133 -11.54 -1.26 0.40
C HIS A 133 -10.54 -1.90 -0.55
N VAL A 134 -10.98 -2.29 -1.76
CA VAL A 134 -10.09 -2.85 -2.79
C VAL A 134 -10.02 -1.90 -3.96
N MET A 135 -8.88 -1.23 -4.11
CA MET A 135 -8.68 -0.19 -5.10
C MET A 135 -7.99 -0.72 -6.36
N PRO A 136 -8.15 -0.05 -7.52
CA PRO A 136 -7.36 -0.36 -8.70
C PRO A 136 -5.87 -0.16 -8.39
N SER A 137 -5.02 -1.09 -8.85
CA SER A 137 -3.57 -0.98 -8.65
C SER A 137 -3.04 0.34 -9.23
N THR A 138 -2.23 1.04 -8.46
CA THR A 138 -1.58 2.29 -8.88
C THR A 138 -0.38 2.06 -9.78
N SER A 139 0.06 0.80 -9.93
CA SER A 139 1.17 0.42 -10.79
C SER A 139 0.89 0.71 -12.27
N PRO A 140 1.94 0.88 -13.10
CA PRO A 140 1.79 1.05 -14.55
C PRO A 140 1.30 -0.21 -15.27
N ALA A 141 1.30 -1.38 -14.61
CA ALA A 141 0.73 -2.61 -15.19
C ALA A 141 -0.81 -2.54 -15.28
N ASN A 142 -1.44 -1.70 -14.45
CA ASN A 142 -2.85 -1.38 -14.58
C ASN A 142 -3.02 -0.19 -15.54
N THR A 143 -3.57 -0.45 -16.72
CA THR A 143 -3.71 0.51 -17.83
C THR A 143 -4.82 1.55 -17.64
N MET A 144 -5.58 1.49 -16.53
CA MET A 144 -6.57 2.51 -16.19
C MET A 144 -5.93 3.91 -16.11
N SER A 145 -6.64 4.92 -16.61
CA SER A 145 -6.21 6.34 -16.57
C SER A 145 -5.98 6.82 -15.14
N PHE A 146 -5.22 7.90 -15.00
CA PHE A 146 -5.00 8.51 -13.69
C PHE A 146 -6.32 9.01 -13.09
N GLU A 147 -7.14 9.66 -13.90
CA GLU A 147 -8.40 10.30 -13.50
C GLU A 147 -9.38 9.25 -12.95
N ASN A 148 -9.54 8.12 -13.64
CA ASN A 148 -10.43 7.05 -13.18
C ASN A 148 -9.88 6.36 -11.92
N LYS A 149 -8.55 6.20 -11.81
CA LYS A 149 -7.97 5.69 -10.56
C LYS A 149 -8.23 6.66 -9.42
N LEU A 150 -8.01 7.96 -9.63
CA LEU A 150 -8.24 9.00 -8.62
C LEU A 150 -9.69 9.01 -8.15
N GLU A 151 -10.65 8.97 -9.07
CA GLU A 151 -12.09 8.93 -8.77
C GLU A 151 -12.46 7.69 -7.93
N ILE A 152 -11.93 6.51 -8.27
CA ILE A 152 -12.22 5.31 -7.46
C ILE A 152 -11.54 5.41 -6.10
N TRP A 153 -10.28 5.87 -6.05
CA TRP A 153 -9.54 6.00 -4.81
C TRP A 153 -10.19 7.03 -3.86
N SER A 154 -10.79 8.13 -4.36
CA SER A 154 -11.42 9.13 -3.49
C SER A 154 -12.56 8.56 -2.64
N THR A 155 -13.28 7.55 -3.15
CA THR A 155 -14.44 6.95 -2.46
C THR A 155 -14.13 6.29 -1.11
N CYS A 156 -12.86 6.08 -0.76
CA CYS A 156 -12.46 5.48 0.52
C CYS A 156 -11.82 6.47 1.52
N PHE A 157 -11.70 7.75 1.14
CA PHE A 157 -11.19 8.86 1.97
C PHE A 157 -12.27 9.87 2.39
N GLU A 158 -13.54 9.60 2.06
CA GLU A 158 -14.71 10.32 2.56
C GLU A 158 -15.02 10.00 4.04
#